data_AF-A0A9E7PPD4-F1
#
_entry.id   AF-A0A9E7PPD4-F1
#
_cell.length_a   1.000
_cell.length_b   1.000
_cell.length_c   1.000
_cell.angle_alpha   90.00
_cell.angle_beta   90.00
_cell.angle_gamma   90.00
#
_symmetry.space_group_name_H-M   'P 1'
#
loop_
_entity.id
_entity.type
_entity.pdbx_description
1 polymer ?
#
loop_
_entity_poly.entity_id
_entity_poly.type
_entity_poly.pdbx_seq_one_letter_code
_entity_poly.pdbx_strand_id
1 'polypeptide(L)'
;MKEIIVPAAEEFKPGFIAVSAGQDNHFTDQQTRLALDTKGYADLMSEAVYLAEKLCSGRIAAVLEGGYSVEGALPYVNLAIIASLAGLDLSMMREPASYDPLYKDSFNDIAFKVSEKMSRKLKKVQSKWWDCF
;
A
#
# COMPACT_ATOMS: atom_id res chain seq x y z
N MET A 1 7.28 2.26 0.25
CA MET A 1 7.71 1.32 1.31
C MET A 1 9.20 1.43 1.62
N LYS A 2 10.08 0.91 0.75
CA LYS A 2 11.51 0.72 1.02
C LYS A 2 12.30 1.98 1.37
N GLU A 3 11.95 3.11 0.78
CA GLU A 3 12.70 4.35 0.97
C GLU A 3 12.40 5.04 2.31
N ILE A 4 11.23 4.83 2.89
CA ILE A 4 10.73 5.64 4.02
C ILE A 4 10.15 4.74 5.10
N ILE A 5 9.10 3.99 4.80
CA ILE A 5 8.39 3.19 5.80
C ILE A 5 9.30 2.12 6.43
N VAL A 6 10.06 1.38 5.62
CA VAL A 6 10.94 0.31 6.11
C VAL A 6 12.02 0.86 7.06
N PRO A 7 12.86 1.85 6.66
CA PRO A 7 13.89 2.39 7.56
C PRO A 7 13.31 2.96 8.87
N ALA A 8 12.22 3.73 8.78
CA ALA A 8 11.58 4.30 9.97
C ALA A 8 11.03 3.20 10.90
N ALA A 9 10.40 2.15 10.36
CA ALA A 9 9.91 1.05 11.17
C ALA A 9 11.05 0.28 11.87
N GLU A 10 12.18 0.08 11.19
CA GLU A 10 13.35 -0.60 11.75
C GLU A 10 14.02 0.21 12.87
N GLU A 11 14.08 1.54 12.73
CA GLU A 11 14.58 2.43 13.77
C GLU A 11 13.61 2.50 14.97
N PHE A 12 12.30 2.58 14.70
CA PHE A 12 11.26 2.66 15.73
C PHE A 12 11.09 1.38 16.55
N LYS A 13 11.25 0.22 15.92
CA LYS A 13 11.07 -1.12 16.52
C LYS A 13 9.68 -1.31 17.15
N PRO A 14 8.61 -1.30 16.35
CA PRO A 14 7.26 -1.40 16.86
C PRO A 14 7.01 -2.73 17.58
N GLY A 15 6.17 -2.71 18.61
CA GLY A 15 5.62 -3.93 19.22
C GLY A 15 4.43 -4.52 18.46
N PHE A 16 3.84 -3.77 17.53
CA PHE A 16 2.63 -4.11 16.76
C PHE A 16 2.55 -3.20 15.52
N ILE A 17 2.06 -3.71 14.38
CA ILE A 17 1.79 -2.91 13.18
C ILE A 17 0.27 -2.81 12.96
N ALA A 18 -0.26 -1.59 12.96
CA ALA A 18 -1.65 -1.32 12.58
C ALA A 18 -1.67 -0.68 11.18
N VAL A 19 -2.33 -1.31 10.23
CA VAL A 19 -2.51 -0.78 8.87
C VAL A 19 -3.91 -0.19 8.77
N SER A 20 -3.99 1.13 8.68
CA SER A 20 -5.20 1.85 8.28
C SER A 20 -5.38 1.64 6.78
N ALA A 21 -6.15 0.62 6.41
CA ALA A 21 -6.20 0.02 5.09
C ALA A 21 -7.27 0.67 4.20
N GLY A 22 -7.11 1.96 3.92
CA GLY A 22 -7.95 2.71 2.98
C GLY A 22 -7.85 2.16 1.55
N GLN A 23 -9.00 1.95 0.94
CA GLN A 23 -9.18 1.35 -0.39
C GLN A 23 -9.52 2.39 -1.47
N ASP A 24 -9.56 3.66 -1.08
CA ASP A 24 -9.94 4.81 -1.92
C ASP A 24 -8.84 5.26 -2.88
N ASN A 25 -7.64 4.68 -2.83
CA ASN A 25 -6.58 4.91 -3.81
C ASN A 25 -6.62 3.94 -5.02
N HIS A 26 -7.57 3.01 -5.01
CA HIS A 26 -7.79 2.09 -6.13
C HIS A 26 -8.20 2.84 -7.41
N PHE A 27 -7.77 2.38 -8.58
CA PHE A 27 -8.01 3.07 -9.85
C PHE A 27 -9.48 3.24 -10.25
N THR A 28 -10.38 2.43 -9.69
CA THR A 28 -11.83 2.56 -9.90
C THR A 28 -12.52 3.50 -8.90
N ASP A 29 -11.78 4.08 -7.94
CA ASP A 29 -12.34 5.03 -6.99
C ASP A 29 -12.43 6.44 -7.61
N GLN A 30 -13.64 6.98 -7.64
CA GLN A 30 -13.92 8.25 -8.31
C GLN A 30 -13.52 9.47 -7.47
N GLN A 31 -13.29 9.32 -6.16
CA GLN A 31 -13.00 10.44 -5.26
C GLN A 31 -11.53 10.88 -5.37
N THR A 32 -10.60 9.93 -5.37
CA THR A 32 -9.16 10.25 -5.39
C THR A 32 -8.56 10.18 -6.78
N ARG A 33 -9.09 9.28 -7.64
CA ARG A 33 -8.57 9.00 -8.99
C ARG A 33 -7.07 8.70 -8.99
N LEU A 34 -6.63 7.96 -7.97
CA LEU A 34 -5.28 7.40 -7.93
C LEU A 34 -5.23 6.14 -8.81
N ALA A 35 -4.04 5.56 -9.02
CA ALA A 35 -3.82 4.50 -10.01
C ALA A 35 -3.32 3.20 -9.37
N LEU A 36 -3.71 2.91 -8.12
CA LEU A 36 -3.31 1.66 -7.48
C LEU A 36 -4.26 0.53 -7.89
N ASP A 37 -3.69 -0.63 -8.19
CA ASP A 37 -4.41 -1.87 -8.47
C ASP A 37 -4.32 -2.85 -7.29
N THR A 38 -5.08 -3.93 -7.38
CA THR A 38 -5.17 -5.02 -6.42
C THR A 38 -3.81 -5.67 -6.20
N LYS A 39 -2.99 -5.79 -7.25
CA LYS A 39 -1.64 -6.31 -7.12
C LYS A 39 -0.74 -5.38 -6.31
N GLY A 40 -0.84 -4.07 -6.52
CA GLY A 40 -0.17 -3.05 -5.73
C GLY A 40 -0.57 -3.11 -4.25
N TYR A 41 -1.85 -3.29 -3.95
CA TYR A 41 -2.32 -3.53 -2.57
C TYR A 41 -1.71 -4.78 -1.95
N ALA A 42 -1.71 -5.90 -2.68
CA ALA A 42 -1.08 -7.15 -2.25
C ALA A 42 0.42 -6.95 -1.96
N ASP A 43 1.15 -6.23 -2.81
CA ASP A 43 2.58 -5.98 -2.63
C ASP A 43 2.86 -5.11 -1.40
N LEU A 44 2.09 -4.05 -1.20
CA LEU A 44 2.20 -3.19 -0.02
C LEU A 44 1.90 -3.95 1.28
N MET A 45 0.84 -4.76 1.27
CA MET A 45 0.43 -5.53 2.44
C MET A 45 1.42 -6.65 2.75
N SER A 46 1.98 -7.31 1.73
CA SER A 46 3.00 -8.35 1.90
C SER A 46 4.29 -7.79 2.53
N GLU A 47 4.71 -6.60 2.11
CA GLU A 47 5.84 -5.90 2.73
C GLU A 47 5.53 -5.53 4.20
N ALA A 48 4.29 -5.13 4.52
CA ALA A 48 3.88 -4.85 5.89
C ALA A 48 3.85 -6.11 6.77
N VAL A 49 3.38 -7.24 6.24
CA VAL A 49 3.42 -8.56 6.91
C VAL A 49 4.86 -8.97 7.17
N TYR A 50 5.74 -8.88 6.17
CA TYR A 50 7.17 -9.19 6.33
C TYR A 50 7.83 -8.30 7.40
N LEU A 51 7.54 -7.01 7.41
CA LEU A 51 8.01 -6.11 8.46
C LEU A 51 7.48 -6.51 9.85
N ALA A 52 6.22 -6.92 9.94
CA ALA A 52 5.63 -7.36 11.20
C ALA A 52 6.29 -8.65 11.73
N GLU A 53 6.53 -9.62 10.85
CA GLU A 53 7.28 -10.85 11.18
C GLU A 53 8.66 -10.51 11.74
N LYS A 54 9.38 -9.62 11.05
CA LYS A 54 10.74 -9.21 11.42
C LYS A 54 10.80 -8.42 12.74
N LEU A 55 9.88 -7.48 12.95
CA LEU A 55 10.02 -6.46 14.00
C LEU A 55 9.13 -6.70 15.21
N CYS A 56 7.97 -7.33 15.03
CA CYS A 56 6.97 -7.49 16.09
C CYS A 56 6.36 -8.90 16.20
N SER A 57 7.11 -9.93 15.79
CA SER A 57 6.68 -11.34 15.87
C SER A 57 5.37 -11.62 15.13
N GLY A 58 5.18 -10.99 13.97
CA GLY A 58 4.00 -11.16 13.12
C GLY A 58 2.75 -10.45 13.64
N ARG A 59 2.85 -9.60 14.67
CA ARG A 59 1.70 -8.89 15.22
C ARG A 59 1.29 -7.72 14.32
N ILE A 60 0.31 -7.98 13.47
CA ILE A 60 -0.26 -7.01 12.53
C ILE A 60 -1.78 -7.09 12.51
N ALA A 61 -2.45 -5.96 12.31
CA ALA A 61 -3.84 -5.93 11.91
C ALA A 61 -4.06 -4.90 10.80
N ALA A 62 -4.95 -5.23 9.86
CA ALA A 62 -5.49 -4.29 8.89
C ALA A 62 -6.90 -3.88 9.31
N VAL A 63 -7.18 -2.58 9.31
CA VAL A 63 -8.48 -2.00 9.62
C VAL A 63 -9.00 -1.34 8.35
N LEU A 64 -10.16 -1.77 7.86
CA LEU A 64 -10.80 -1.16 6.70
C LEU A 64 -11.20 0.29 7.01
N GLU A 65 -10.93 1.19 6.07
CA GLU A 65 -11.23 2.62 6.19
C GLU A 65 -12.07 3.10 4.98
N GLY A 66 -11.64 4.16 4.29
CA GLY A 66 -12.24 4.61 3.04
C GLY A 66 -12.16 3.57 1.94
N GLY A 67 -12.90 3.80 0.85
CA GLY A 67 -13.04 2.88 -0.26
C GLY A 67 -14.46 2.93 -0.80
N TYR A 68 -14.65 3.64 -1.89
CA TYR A 68 -15.99 4.03 -2.35
C TYR A 68 -16.36 3.35 -3.67
N SER A 69 -15.41 2.68 -4.32
CA SER A 69 -15.68 1.77 -5.44
C SER A 69 -16.10 0.40 -4.92
N VAL A 70 -17.33 0.31 -4.42
CA VAL A 70 -17.85 -0.86 -3.70
C VAL A 70 -17.71 -2.15 -4.49
N GLU A 71 -18.06 -2.15 -5.78
CA GLU A 71 -17.97 -3.35 -6.63
C GLU A 71 -16.66 -3.41 -7.42
N GLY A 72 -16.08 -2.26 -7.76
CA GLY A 72 -14.90 -2.17 -8.61
C GLY A 72 -13.58 -2.40 -7.86
N ALA A 73 -13.53 -2.17 -6.55
CA ALA A 73 -12.31 -2.28 -5.76
C ALA A 73 -12.45 -3.27 -4.60
N LEU A 74 -13.44 -3.06 -3.73
CA LEU A 74 -13.45 -3.70 -2.40
C LEU A 74 -13.33 -5.23 -2.43
N PRO A 75 -14.00 -5.98 -3.33
CA PRO A 75 -13.89 -7.44 -3.35
C PRO A 75 -12.45 -7.91 -3.64
N TYR A 76 -11.78 -7.24 -4.57
CA TYR A 76 -10.44 -7.59 -5.02
C TYR A 76 -9.37 -7.13 -4.01
N VAL A 77 -9.50 -5.90 -3.53
CA VAL A 77 -8.55 -5.32 -2.56
C VAL A 77 -8.67 -6.03 -1.20
N ASN A 78 -9.88 -6.36 -0.73
CA ASN A 78 -10.05 -7.16 0.48
C ASN A 78 -9.44 -8.56 0.32
N LEU A 79 -9.65 -9.20 -0.83
CA LEU A 79 -9.03 -10.48 -1.12
C LEU A 79 -7.50 -10.38 -1.08
N ALA A 80 -6.92 -9.37 -1.71
CA ALA A 80 -5.47 -9.14 -1.68
C ALA A 80 -4.94 -8.97 -0.24
N ILE A 81 -5.57 -8.11 0.57
CA ILE A 81 -5.15 -7.86 1.95
C ILE A 81 -5.26 -9.13 2.81
N ILE A 82 -6.40 -9.83 2.74
CA ILE A 82 -6.62 -11.05 3.52
C ILE A 82 -5.67 -12.16 3.08
N ALA A 83 -5.45 -12.33 1.78
CA ALA A 83 -4.54 -13.34 1.26
C ALA A 83 -3.07 -13.03 1.65
N SER A 84 -2.66 -11.76 1.62
CA SER A 84 -1.35 -11.33 2.13
C SER A 84 -1.19 -11.65 3.62
N LEU A 85 -2.19 -11.32 4.44
CA LEU A 85 -2.20 -11.64 5.88
C LEU A 85 -2.15 -13.14 6.15
N ALA A 86 -2.77 -13.94 5.28
CA ALA A 86 -2.78 -15.40 5.38
C ALA A 86 -1.53 -16.07 4.79
N GLY A 87 -0.58 -15.31 4.24
CA GLY A 87 0.64 -15.85 3.62
C GLY A 87 0.37 -16.69 2.38
N LEU A 88 -0.69 -16.38 1.62
CA LEU A 88 -1.06 -17.11 0.40
C LEU A 88 -0.26 -16.63 -0.81
N ASP A 89 -0.27 -17.42 -1.89
CA ASP A 89 0.29 -17.00 -3.17
C ASP A 89 -0.55 -15.88 -3.80
N LEU A 90 0.11 -14.78 -4.15
CA LEU A 90 -0.48 -13.57 -4.70
C LEU A 90 -0.12 -13.35 -6.17
N SER A 91 0.58 -14.30 -6.80
CA SER A 91 1.06 -14.20 -8.17
C SER A 91 -0.04 -13.91 -9.20
N MET A 92 -1.27 -14.32 -8.90
CA MET A 92 -2.45 -14.18 -9.76
C MET A 92 -3.41 -13.07 -9.33
N MET A 93 -3.05 -12.24 -8.34
CA MET A 93 -3.90 -11.13 -7.90
C MET A 93 -4.03 -10.08 -9.00
N ARG A 94 -5.27 -9.88 -9.46
CA ARG A 94 -5.65 -8.91 -10.47
C ARG A 94 -7.16 -8.72 -10.51
N GLU A 95 -7.58 -7.60 -11.06
CA GLU A 95 -8.95 -7.29 -11.44
C GLU A 95 -9.37 -8.08 -12.70
N PRO A 96 -10.67 -8.10 -13.04
CA PRO A 96 -11.12 -8.61 -14.32
C PRO A 96 -10.48 -7.85 -15.49
N ALA A 97 -10.10 -8.55 -16.55
CA ALA A 97 -9.48 -7.95 -17.74
C ALA A 97 -10.34 -6.87 -18.43
N SER A 98 -11.65 -6.85 -18.17
CA SER A 98 -12.54 -5.77 -18.60
C SER A 98 -12.19 -4.40 -18.00
N TYR A 99 -11.40 -4.36 -16.92
CA TYR A 99 -10.98 -3.11 -16.25
C TYR A 99 -9.71 -2.51 -16.84
N ASP A 100 -9.00 -3.23 -17.72
CA ASP A 100 -7.74 -2.76 -18.34
C ASP A 100 -7.83 -1.36 -18.95
N PRO A 101 -8.91 -0.97 -19.67
CA PRO A 101 -9.02 0.40 -20.19
C PRO A 101 -9.09 1.44 -19.07
N LEU A 102 -9.88 1.17 -18.01
CA LEU A 102 -10.03 2.07 -16.87
C LEU A 102 -8.70 2.23 -16.11
N TYR A 103 -7.97 1.13 -15.92
CA TYR A 103 -6.66 1.18 -15.29
C TYR A 103 -5.66 2.00 -16.11
N LYS A 104 -5.61 1.79 -17.43
CA LYS A 104 -4.74 2.57 -18.34
C LYS A 104 -5.06 4.07 -18.29
N ASP A 105 -6.34 4.42 -18.25
CA ASP A 105 -6.79 5.82 -18.19
C ASP A 105 -6.49 6.48 -16.84
N SER A 106 -6.27 5.70 -15.77
CA SER A 106 -5.94 6.24 -14.44
C SER A 106 -4.47 6.70 -14.32
N PHE A 107 -3.59 6.27 -15.22
CA PHE A 107 -2.17 6.57 -15.11
C PHE A 107 -1.86 8.05 -15.38
N ASN A 108 -0.87 8.53 -14.64
CA ASN A 108 -0.34 9.87 -14.79
C ASN A 108 1.19 9.84 -14.83
N ASP A 109 1.76 10.17 -15.99
CA ASP A 109 3.20 10.09 -16.27
C ASP A 109 4.07 10.99 -15.37
N ILE A 110 3.48 11.99 -14.72
CA ILE A 110 4.22 12.85 -13.78
C ILE A 110 4.11 12.37 -12.33
N ALA A 111 3.19 11.46 -12.00
CA ALA A 111 2.94 11.03 -10.61
C ALA A 111 4.18 10.41 -9.97
N PHE A 112 4.96 9.64 -10.73
CA PHE A 112 6.21 9.05 -10.25
C PHE A 112 7.24 10.12 -9.89
N LYS A 113 7.47 11.10 -10.79
CA LYS A 113 8.40 12.21 -10.56
C LYS A 113 8.00 13.07 -9.34
N VAL A 114 6.69 13.28 -9.17
CA VAL A 114 6.15 13.98 -7.99
C VAL A 114 6.41 13.16 -6.72
N SER A 115 6.14 11.85 -6.76
CA SER A 115 6.37 10.95 -5.62
C SER A 115 7.84 10.87 -5.21
N GLU A 116 8.76 10.85 -6.17
CA GLU A 116 10.20 10.95 -5.89
C GLU A 116 10.57 12.26 -5.22
N LYS A 117 10.11 13.39 -5.77
CA LYS A 117 10.38 14.73 -5.20
C LYS A 117 9.83 14.85 -3.78
N MET A 118 8.61 14.35 -3.55
CA MET A 118 7.99 14.30 -2.24
C MET A 118 8.78 13.42 -1.28
N SER A 119 9.26 12.26 -1.72
CA SER A 119 10.07 11.35 -0.90
C SER A 119 11.37 12.01 -0.42
N ARG A 120 12.10 12.70 -1.33
CA ARG A 120 13.31 13.45 -0.97
C ARG A 120 13.02 14.58 0.02
N LYS A 121 11.91 15.31 -0.18
CA LYS A 121 11.50 16.38 0.73
C LYS A 121 11.11 15.82 2.10
N LEU A 122 10.40 14.68 2.15
CA LEU A 122 9.99 14.04 3.39
C LEU A 122 11.20 13.59 4.20
N LYS A 123 12.18 12.92 3.57
CA LYS A 123 13.45 12.54 4.21
C LYS A 123 14.16 13.73 4.83
N LYS A 124 14.34 14.83 4.08
CA LYS A 124 14.97 16.07 4.59
C LYS A 124 14.23 16.68 5.79
N VAL A 125 12.91 16.55 5.85
CA VAL A 125 12.13 17.05 7.00
C VAL A 125 12.27 16.11 8.19
N GLN A 126 12.25 14.81 7.94
CA GLN A 126 12.28 13.76 8.97
C GLN A 126 13.68 13.47 9.52
N SER A 127 14.76 13.81 8.81
CA SER A 127 16.16 13.66 9.24
C SER A 127 16.52 14.42 10.53
N LYS A 128 15.60 15.25 11.02
CA LYS A 128 15.71 15.92 12.33
C LYS A 128 15.35 15.00 13.50
N TRP A 129 14.60 13.94 13.23
CA TRP A 129 13.97 13.06 14.21
C TRP A 129 14.31 11.58 14.02
N TRP A 130 14.77 11.22 12.82
CA TRP A 130 15.10 9.86 12.43
C TRP A 130 16.52 9.81 11.89
N ASP A 131 17.37 8.98 12.48
CA ASP A 131 18.76 8.80 12.06
C ASP A 131 18.87 8.11 10.69
N CYS A 132 17.84 7.37 10.28
CA CYS A 132 17.80 6.67 9.01
C CYS A 132 17.56 7.55 7.77
N PHE A 133 17.37 8.87 7.90
CA PHE A 133 16.98 9.79 6.80
C PHE A 133 17.88 10.99 6.58
#